data_AF-A0AAU9KBE8-F1
#
_entry.id   AF-A0AAU9KBE8-F1
#
_cell.length_a   1.000
_cell.length_b   1.000
_cell.length_c   1.000
_cell.angle_alpha   90.00
_cell.angle_beta   90.00
_cell.angle_gamma   90.00
#
_symmetry.space_group_name_H-M   'P 1'
#
loop_
_entity.id
_entity.type
_entity.pdbx_description
1 polymer ?
#
loop_
_entity_poly.entity_id
_entity_poly.type
_entity_poly.pdbx_seq_one_letter_code
_entity_poly.pdbx_strand_id
1 'polypeptide(L)'
;MVKTITQIVLIVLNKTVKRAEAATHSFLFLLVLLLYVIFIFRDKPYNYPRFSWWHGMSIVGVIWLSSISTMSILLNNSGFPWISLVVAGWTIILIIGFYVQKKKYPSLLYKKKGKDTGTLFKFAFQVGRKSKVSAHVLNNMEKWTKVEPSSIKDS
;
A
#
# COMPACT_ATOMS: atom_id res chain seq x y z
N MET A 1 -9.09 10.25 -2.62
CA MET A 1 -10.33 11.01 -2.35
C MET A 1 -10.88 10.78 -0.94
N VAL A 2 -11.10 9.55 -0.47
CA VAL A 2 -11.72 9.27 0.85
C VAL A 2 -11.04 9.97 2.04
N LYS A 3 -9.70 10.03 2.05
CA LYS A 3 -8.93 10.73 3.09
C LYS A 3 -9.28 12.23 3.17
N THR A 4 -9.34 12.89 2.01
CA THR A 4 -9.66 14.31 1.89
C THR A 4 -11.10 14.59 2.33
N ILE A 5 -12.04 13.73 1.94
CA ILE A 5 -13.43 13.83 2.38
C ILE A 5 -13.53 13.71 3.90
N THR A 6 -12.84 12.72 4.48
CA THR A 6 -12.81 12.52 5.94
C THR A 6 -12.20 13.73 6.64
N GLN A 7 -11.09 14.29 6.14
CA GLN A 7 -10.48 15.49 6.69
C GLN A 7 -11.42 16.70 6.65
N ILE A 8 -12.12 16.91 5.53
CA ILE A 8 -13.10 18.01 5.39
C ILE A 8 -14.23 17.83 6.39
N VAL A 9 -14.79 16.61 6.53
CA VAL A 9 -15.84 16.30 7.51
C VAL A 9 -15.36 16.61 8.93
N LEU A 10 -14.17 16.17 9.31
CA LEU A 10 -13.60 16.43 10.63
C LEU A 10 -13.39 17.94 10.90
N ILE A 11 -12.96 18.71 9.90
CA ILE A 11 -12.78 20.16 10.02
C ILE A 11 -14.13 20.85 10.22
N VAL A 12 -15.15 20.47 9.46
CA VAL A 12 -16.50 21.02 9.58
C VAL A 12 -17.06 20.70 10.97
N LEU A 13 -16.97 19.43 11.40
CA LEU A 13 -17.45 18.98 12.72
C LEU A 13 -16.83 19.80 13.86
N ASN A 14 -15.51 20.02 13.79
CA ASN A 14 -14.75 20.77 14.78
C ASN A 14 -15.14 22.27 14.82
N LYS A 15 -15.57 22.85 13.70
CA LYS A 15 -16.02 24.24 13.65
C LYS A 15 -17.49 24.42 14.06
N THR A 16 -18.37 23.51 13.66
CA THR A 16 -19.82 23.66 13.86
C THR A 16 -20.29 23.08 15.18
N VAL A 17 -20.00 21.81 15.44
CA VAL A 17 -20.60 21.06 16.56
C VAL A 17 -19.92 21.39 17.88
N LYS A 18 -18.59 21.66 17.87
CA LYS A 18 -17.85 22.03 19.08
C LYS A 18 -18.38 23.30 19.75
N ARG A 19 -18.95 24.23 18.97
CA ARG A 19 -19.55 25.46 19.50
C ARG A 19 -20.90 25.23 20.19
N ALA A 20 -21.64 24.21 19.77
CA ALA A 20 -22.95 23.90 20.33
C ALA A 20 -22.83 23.10 21.62
N GLU A 21 -22.13 21.96 21.58
CA GLU A 21 -22.04 21.07 22.73
C GLU A 21 -20.78 20.18 22.66
N ALA A 22 -19.93 20.25 23.69
CA ALA A 22 -18.64 19.57 23.71
C ALA A 22 -18.74 18.04 23.80
N ALA A 23 -19.72 17.53 24.54
CA ALA A 23 -19.94 16.09 24.71
C ALA A 23 -20.38 15.44 23.38
N THR A 24 -21.39 16.00 22.73
CA THR A 24 -21.93 15.54 21.45
C THR A 24 -20.87 15.61 20.33
N HIS A 25 -20.07 16.68 20.29
CA HIS A 25 -18.95 16.78 19.35
C HIS A 25 -17.95 15.63 19.54
N SER A 26 -17.57 15.34 20.79
CA SER A 26 -16.56 14.32 21.09
C SER A 26 -17.04 12.91 20.70
N PHE A 27 -18.31 12.61 20.95
CA PHE A 27 -18.92 11.34 20.53
C PHE A 27 -18.97 11.17 19.01
N LEU A 28 -19.45 12.19 18.28
CA LEU A 28 -19.51 12.15 16.81
C LEU A 28 -18.12 12.04 16.18
N PHE A 29 -17.14 12.76 16.73
CA PHE A 29 -15.75 12.68 16.31
C PHE A 29 -15.20 11.25 16.45
N LEU A 30 -15.47 10.60 17.59
CA LEU A 30 -15.05 9.22 17.84
C LEU A 30 -15.66 8.23 16.85
N LEU A 31 -16.95 8.39 16.55
CA LEU A 31 -17.69 7.55 15.61
C LEU A 31 -17.13 7.67 14.18
N VAL A 32 -16.85 8.88 13.71
CA VAL A 32 -16.24 9.11 12.38
C VAL A 32 -14.84 8.48 12.31
N LEU A 33 -14.03 8.63 13.35
CA LEU A 33 -12.70 8.02 13.40
C LEU A 33 -12.74 6.48 13.40
N LEU A 34 -13.67 5.88 14.14
CA LEU A 34 -13.85 4.42 14.15
C LEU A 34 -14.21 3.89 12.76
N LEU A 35 -15.17 4.53 12.08
CA LEU A 35 -15.54 4.17 10.71
C LEU A 35 -14.35 4.30 9.74
N TYR A 36 -13.55 5.36 9.90
CA TYR A 36 -12.36 5.57 9.07
C TYR A 36 -11.27 4.51 9.30
N VAL A 37 -11.08 4.06 10.54
CA VAL A 37 -10.15 2.98 10.86
C VAL A 37 -10.60 1.65 10.24
N ILE A 38 -11.87 1.29 10.38
CA ILE A 38 -12.44 0.08 9.77
C ILE A 38 -12.22 0.11 8.25
N PHE A 39 -12.48 1.26 7.63
CA PHE A 39 -12.26 1.47 6.21
C PHE A 39 -10.80 1.25 5.80
N ILE A 40 -9.83 1.83 6.53
CA ILE A 40 -8.39 1.66 6.23
C ILE A 40 -7.95 0.20 6.34
N PHE A 41 -8.41 -0.52 7.37
CA PHE A 41 -8.04 -1.92 7.55
C PHE A 41 -8.64 -2.83 6.49
N ARG A 42 -9.85 -2.52 5.98
CA ARG A 42 -10.52 -3.29 4.93
C ARG A 42 -9.90 -3.05 3.56
N ASP A 43 -9.78 -1.79 3.16
CA ASP A 43 -9.44 -1.44 1.78
C ASP A 43 -7.91 -1.38 1.54
N LYS A 44 -7.09 -1.46 2.60
CA LYS A 44 -5.62 -1.46 2.56
C LYS A 44 -5.08 -0.43 1.54
N PRO A 45 -5.31 0.88 1.77
CA PRO A 45 -5.09 1.92 0.76
C PRO A 45 -3.63 2.16 0.38
N TYR A 46 -2.67 1.43 0.98
CA TYR A 46 -1.25 1.58 0.73
C TYR A 46 -0.64 0.28 0.24
N ASN A 47 0.16 0.38 -0.82
CA ASN A 47 0.90 -0.76 -1.37
C ASN A 47 1.97 -1.31 -0.40
N TYR A 48 2.39 -0.51 0.59
CA TYR A 48 3.35 -0.92 1.61
C TYR A 48 2.62 -1.29 2.91
N PRO A 49 2.54 -2.59 3.28
CA PRO A 49 1.69 -3.03 4.38
C PRO A 49 2.18 -2.55 5.75
N ARG A 50 3.49 -2.34 5.93
CA ARG A 50 4.05 -1.73 7.15
C ARG A 50 3.57 -0.29 7.33
N PHE A 51 3.47 0.49 6.26
CA PHE A 51 2.98 1.87 6.33
C PHE A 51 1.48 1.91 6.62
N SER A 52 0.70 1.04 5.96
CA SER A 52 -0.73 0.91 6.27
C SER A 52 -0.98 0.57 7.73
N TRP A 53 -0.11 -0.28 8.31
CA TRP A 53 -0.21 -0.67 9.70
C TRP A 53 0.10 0.47 10.66
N TRP A 54 1.21 1.19 10.45
CA TRP A 54 1.54 2.38 11.25
C TRP A 54 0.47 3.47 11.13
N HIS A 55 -0.09 3.66 9.94
CA HIS A 55 -1.18 4.60 9.75
C HIS A 55 -2.42 4.21 10.57
N GLY A 56 -2.79 2.92 10.57
CA GLY A 56 -3.86 2.41 11.44
C GLY A 56 -3.55 2.62 12.91
N MET A 57 -2.33 2.30 13.36
CA MET A 57 -1.88 2.50 14.73
C MET A 57 -1.92 3.97 15.18
N SER A 58 -1.52 4.90 14.30
CA SER A 58 -1.62 6.34 14.59
C SER A 58 -3.08 6.75 14.83
N ILE A 59 -4.02 6.25 14.03
CA ILE A 59 -5.44 6.60 14.21
C ILE A 59 -6.01 5.93 15.47
N VAL A 60 -5.61 4.70 15.80
CA VAL A 60 -5.95 4.05 17.08
C VAL A 60 -5.47 4.89 18.26
N GLY A 61 -4.26 5.48 18.19
CA GLY A 61 -3.78 6.43 19.19
C GLY A 61 -4.66 7.68 19.32
N VAL A 62 -5.13 8.23 18.20
CA VAL A 62 -6.08 9.36 18.21
C VAL A 62 -7.42 8.96 18.81
N ILE A 63 -7.95 7.78 18.50
CA ILE A 63 -9.18 7.25 19.10
C ILE A 63 -9.02 7.10 20.60
N TRP A 64 -7.91 6.51 21.07
CA TRP A 64 -7.62 6.38 22.50
C TRP A 64 -7.61 7.73 23.22
N LEU A 65 -6.90 8.71 22.68
CA LEU A 65 -6.84 10.05 23.25
C LEU A 65 -8.23 10.71 23.28
N SER A 66 -9.01 10.54 22.22
CA SER A 66 -10.37 11.07 22.11
C SER A 66 -11.33 10.41 23.10
N SER A 67 -11.18 9.10 23.34
CA SER A 67 -11.94 8.37 24.36
C SER A 67 -11.66 8.90 25.77
N ILE A 68 -10.38 9.08 26.12
CA ILE A 68 -10.01 9.65 27.43
C ILE A 68 -10.55 11.08 27.56
N SER A 69 -10.41 11.91 26.52
CA SER A 69 -10.93 13.27 26.54
C SER A 69 -12.46 13.30 26.74
N THR A 70 -13.18 12.38 26.09
CA THR A 70 -14.63 12.26 26.23
C THR A 70 -15.00 11.83 27.66
N MET A 71 -14.29 10.85 28.22
CA MET A 71 -14.49 10.41 29.61
C MET A 71 -14.20 11.53 30.62
N SER A 72 -13.15 12.32 30.41
CA SER A 72 -12.80 13.44 31.31
C SER A 72 -13.90 14.51 31.32
N ILE A 73 -14.47 14.83 30.15
CA ILE A 73 -15.60 15.76 30.03
C ILE A 73 -16.84 15.18 30.74
N LEU A 74 -17.16 13.91 30.52
CA LEU A 74 -18.36 13.27 31.08
C LEU A 74 -18.29 13.11 32.61
N LEU A 75 -17.13 12.75 33.14
CA LEU A 75 -16.93 12.52 34.58
C LEU A 75 -16.60 13.81 35.34
N ASN A 76 -16.51 14.95 34.65
CA ASN A 76 -16.07 16.24 35.19
C ASN A 76 -14.82 16.13 36.09
N ASN A 77 -13.92 15.21 35.73
CA ASN A 77 -12.80 14.85 36.57
C ASN A 77 -11.54 15.54 36.04
N SER A 78 -11.11 16.59 36.75
CA SER A 78 -9.96 17.43 36.41
C SER A 78 -8.66 16.98 37.08
N GLY A 79 -8.68 15.93 37.89
CA GLY A 79 -7.52 15.47 38.65
C GLY A 79 -6.42 14.80 37.81
N PHE A 80 -5.26 14.56 38.42
CA PHE A 80 -4.14 13.81 37.82
C PHE A 80 -4.44 12.44 37.16
N PRO A 81 -5.51 11.67 37.50
CA PRO A 81 -5.74 10.35 36.92
C PRO A 81 -5.90 10.31 35.39
N TRP A 82 -6.35 11.40 34.74
CA TRP A 82 -6.50 11.38 33.28
C TRP A 82 -5.14 11.39 32.56
N ILE A 83 -4.13 12.07 33.12
CA ILE A 83 -2.79 12.17 32.54
C ILE A 83 -2.10 10.80 32.59
N SER A 84 -2.21 10.10 33.71
CA SER A 84 -1.61 8.77 33.86
C SER A 84 -2.23 7.76 32.88
N LEU A 85 -3.54 7.82 32.63
CA LEU A 85 -4.22 7.01 31.61
C LEU A 85 -3.73 7.31 30.19
N VAL A 86 -3.49 8.59 29.86
CA VAL A 86 -2.94 8.97 28.55
C VAL A 86 -1.55 8.35 28.37
N VAL A 87 -0.65 8.55 29.34
CA VAL A 87 0.72 8.04 29.28
C VAL A 87 0.75 6.50 29.23
N ALA A 88 -0.03 5.85 30.09
CA ALA A 88 -0.12 4.40 30.13
C ALA A 88 -0.61 3.83 28.80
N GLY A 89 -1.70 4.38 28.25
CA GLY A 89 -2.25 3.90 26.98
C GLY A 89 -1.30 4.12 25.79
N TRP A 90 -0.62 5.27 25.70
CA TRP A 90 0.39 5.48 24.67
C TRP A 90 1.56 4.49 24.76
N THR A 91 2.01 4.21 25.98
CA THR A 91 3.08 3.23 26.22
C THR A 91 2.67 1.85 25.72
N ILE A 92 1.46 1.41 26.05
CA ILE A 92 0.90 0.12 25.59
C ILE A 92 0.78 0.08 24.06
N ILE A 93 0.22 1.12 23.44
CA ILE A 93 0.05 1.22 21.98
C ILE A 93 1.41 1.15 21.28
N LEU A 94 2.43 1.84 21.78
CA LEU A 94 3.77 1.79 21.21
C LEU A 94 4.44 0.42 21.38
N ILE A 95 4.34 -0.21 22.55
CA ILE A 95 4.92 -1.54 22.79
C ILE A 95 4.29 -2.58 21.85
N ILE A 96 2.95 -2.61 21.76
CA ILE A 96 2.23 -3.48 20.82
C ILE A 96 2.60 -3.12 19.38
N GLY A 97 2.69 -1.81 19.10
CA GLY A 97 3.32 -1.15 17.96
C GLY A 97 4.57 -1.89 17.46
N PHE A 98 5.61 -1.81 18.27
CA PHE A 98 6.90 -2.38 17.94
C PHE A 98 6.89 -3.91 17.90
N TYR A 99 6.15 -4.55 18.81
CA TYR A 99 6.09 -6.01 18.89
C TYR A 99 5.48 -6.62 17.62
N VAL A 100 4.31 -6.13 17.18
CA VAL A 100 3.65 -6.62 15.97
C VAL A 100 4.46 -6.27 14.72
N GLN A 101 5.09 -5.08 14.67
CA GLN A 101 5.97 -4.73 13.56
C GLN A 101 7.12 -5.73 13.43
N LYS A 102 7.80 -6.04 14.55
CA LYS A 102 8.93 -6.98 14.57
C LYS A 102 8.51 -8.38 14.13
N LYS A 103 7.31 -8.84 14.55
CA LYS A 103 6.79 -10.18 14.22
C LYS A 103 6.26 -10.31 12.79
N LYS A 104 5.53 -9.30 12.30
CA LYS A 104 4.73 -9.40 11.07
C LYS A 104 5.38 -8.75 9.84
N TYR A 105 6.27 -7.77 10.05
CA TYR A 105 6.90 -7.00 8.98
C TYR A 105 8.42 -6.87 9.19
N PRO A 106 9.18 -7.99 9.13
CA PRO A 106 10.64 -7.91 9.18
C PRO A 106 11.17 -7.03 8.04
N SER A 107 12.26 -6.30 8.29
CA SER A 107 12.76 -5.23 7.41
C SER A 107 12.97 -5.70 5.96
N LEU A 108 12.24 -5.08 5.03
CA LEU A 108 12.34 -5.31 3.58
C LEU A 108 13.63 -4.72 2.94
N LEU A 109 14.64 -4.37 3.74
CA LEU A 109 15.97 -3.98 3.23
C LEU A 109 16.68 -5.15 2.51
N TYR A 110 16.22 -6.39 2.70
CA TYR A 110 16.53 -7.47 1.78
C TYR A 110 15.56 -7.43 0.59
N LYS A 111 15.97 -6.69 -0.44
CA LYS A 111 15.42 -6.82 -1.79
C LYS A 111 15.48 -8.32 -2.13
N LYS A 112 14.34 -8.97 -2.31
CA LYS A 112 14.28 -10.33 -2.90
C LYS A 112 15.09 -10.23 -4.18
N LYS A 113 16.24 -10.92 -4.25
CA LYS A 113 17.22 -10.86 -5.35
C LYS A 113 16.40 -10.83 -6.65
N GLY A 114 16.37 -9.67 -7.33
CA GLY A 114 15.58 -9.53 -8.54
C GLY A 114 15.96 -10.67 -9.48
N LYS A 115 14.98 -11.27 -10.18
CA LYS A 115 15.26 -12.32 -11.17
C LYS A 115 16.49 -11.92 -11.95
N ASP A 116 17.50 -12.80 -11.94
CA ASP A 116 18.84 -12.53 -12.43
C ASP A 116 18.74 -11.86 -13.81
N THR A 117 19.04 -10.56 -13.86
CA THR A 117 18.96 -9.75 -15.08
C THR A 117 19.80 -10.38 -16.20
N GLY A 118 20.81 -11.18 -15.86
CA GLY A 118 21.58 -11.97 -16.81
C GLY A 118 20.75 -13.00 -17.60
N THR A 119 19.70 -13.58 -17.02
CA THR A 119 18.79 -14.50 -17.75
C THR A 119 17.84 -13.76 -18.70
N LEU A 120 17.33 -12.58 -18.31
CA LEU A 120 16.51 -11.74 -19.20
C LEU A 120 17.34 -11.17 -20.36
N PHE A 121 18.58 -10.76 -20.08
CA PHE A 121 19.53 -10.32 -21.10
C PHE A 121 19.90 -11.49 -22.05
N LYS A 122 20.20 -12.68 -21.51
CA LYS A 122 20.45 -13.87 -22.33
C LYS A 122 19.24 -14.23 -23.19
N PHE A 123 18.02 -14.12 -22.69
CA PHE A 123 16.82 -14.39 -23.47
C PHE A 123 16.64 -13.38 -24.61
N ALA A 124 16.77 -12.08 -24.33
CA ALA A 124 16.66 -11.03 -25.36
C ALA A 124 17.76 -11.14 -26.43
N PHE A 125 19.00 -11.45 -26.05
CA PHE A 125 20.14 -11.52 -26.97
C PHE A 125 20.33 -12.90 -27.63
N GLN A 126 19.79 -14.00 -27.09
CA GLN A 126 19.76 -15.30 -27.77
C GLN A 126 18.67 -15.36 -28.86
N VAL A 127 17.54 -14.68 -28.67
CA VAL A 127 16.50 -14.55 -29.71
C VAL A 127 17.07 -13.84 -30.95
N GLY A 128 17.93 -12.83 -30.77
CA GLY A 128 18.63 -12.16 -31.87
C GLY A 128 19.69 -13.02 -32.61
N ARG A 129 20.22 -14.10 -32.00
CA ARG A 129 21.26 -14.96 -32.62
C ARG A 129 20.73 -16.20 -33.32
N LYS A 130 19.44 -16.54 -33.17
CA LYS A 130 18.82 -17.65 -33.90
C LYS A 130 18.39 -17.29 -35.34
N SER A 131 18.83 -16.15 -35.87
CA SER A 131 18.84 -15.90 -37.32
C SER A 131 20.00 -16.63 -38.03
N LYS A 132 20.12 -17.96 -37.81
CA LYS A 132 20.89 -18.84 -38.71
C LYS A 132 19.97 -19.68 -39.59
N VAL A 133 18.66 -19.70 -39.30
CA VAL A 133 17.66 -20.34 -40.18
C VAL A 133 17.50 -19.52 -41.47
N SER A 134 17.64 -18.19 -41.42
CA SER A 134 17.53 -17.34 -42.62
C SER A 134 18.68 -17.58 -43.63
N ALA A 135 19.90 -17.84 -43.17
CA ALA A 135 21.03 -18.12 -44.06
C ALA A 135 20.89 -19.46 -44.80
N HIS A 136 20.32 -20.49 -44.16
CA HIS A 136 20.12 -21.78 -44.83
C HIS A 136 18.96 -21.75 -45.83
N VAL A 137 17.91 -20.97 -45.56
CA VAL A 137 16.77 -20.76 -46.47
C VAL A 137 17.19 -19.93 -47.69
N LEU A 138 18.01 -18.88 -47.49
CA LEU A 138 18.53 -18.06 -48.60
C LEU A 138 19.45 -18.86 -49.52
N ASN A 139 20.32 -19.72 -48.97
CA ASN A 139 21.22 -20.56 -49.77
C ASN A 139 20.47 -21.65 -50.57
N ASN A 140 19.32 -22.11 -50.05
CA ASN A 140 18.45 -23.01 -50.80
C ASN A 140 17.67 -22.28 -51.91
N MET A 141 17.19 -21.05 -51.69
CA MET A 141 16.49 -20.28 -52.73
C MET A 141 17.38 -19.94 -53.94
N GLU A 142 18.67 -19.63 -53.73
CA GLU A 142 19.62 -19.37 -54.83
C GLU A 142 19.88 -20.62 -55.70
N LYS A 143 19.73 -21.82 -55.11
CA LYS A 143 19.88 -23.10 -55.82
C LYS A 143 18.69 -23.41 -56.74
N TRP A 144 17.49 -22.92 -56.41
CA TRP A 144 16.28 -23.11 -57.23
C TRP A 144 16.18 -22.11 -58.39
N THR A 145 16.83 -20.94 -58.30
CA THR A 145 16.84 -19.94 -59.38
C THR A 145 17.84 -20.23 -60.51
N LYS A 146 18.77 -21.18 -60.33
CA LYS A 146 19.74 -21.60 -61.36
C LYS A 146 19.28 -22.79 -62.21
N VAL A 147 18.08 -23.31 -61.95
CA VAL A 147 17.49 -24.40 -62.75
C VAL A 147 16.38 -23.80 -63.60
N GLU A 148 16.75 -23.03 -64.62
CA GLU A 148 15.81 -22.64 -65.69
C GLU A 148 15.61 -23.82 -66.66
N PRO A 149 14.38 -24.02 -67.19
CA PRO A 149 14.01 -25.19 -67.96
C PRO A 149 14.48 -25.11 -69.40
N SER A 150 15.61 -25.75 -69.72
CA SER A 150 16.01 -26.02 -71.11
C SER A 150 15.31 -27.26 -71.67
N SER A 151 13.99 -27.23 -71.87
CA SER A 151 13.31 -28.08 -72.87
C SER A 151 11.79 -27.84 -72.87
N ILE A 152 11.35 -26.84 -73.63
CA ILE A 152 10.08 -26.97 -74.35
C ILE A 152 10.48 -26.83 -75.82
N LYS A 153 10.78 -27.98 -76.44
CA LYS A 153 10.87 -28.10 -77.89
C LYS A 153 9.48 -28.39 -78.41
N ASP A 154 9.16 -27.63 -79.44
CA ASP A 154 8.05 -27.73 -80.37
C ASP A 154 7.60 -29.16 -80.68
N SER A 155 6.27 -29.36 -80.65
CA SER A 155 5.53 -30.29 -81.51
C SER A 155 4.05 -29.97 -81.47
#